data_AF-A0A6L7FZ99-F1
#
_entry.id   AF-A0A6L7FZ99-F1
#
_cell.length_a   1.000
_cell.length_b   1.000
_cell.length_c   1.000
_cell.angle_alpha   90.00
_cell.angle_beta   90.00
_cell.angle_gamma   90.00
#
_symmetry.space_group_name_H-M   'P 1'
#
loop_
_entity.id
_entity.type
_entity.pdbx_description
1 polymer ?
#
loop_
_entity_poly.entity_id
_entity_poly.type
_entity_poly.pdbx_seq_one_letter_code
_entity_poly.pdbx_strand_id
1 'polypeptide(L)'
;MSLSDRRKFLALLAATPLAACGFTPVYGPGGAGERLLNKVELPEPNSRDSYLLIRELEQRLGRPGSADYKLTLKLKATEGKQAISSDDVTTRFHVLGRLDYVLTRTEDDSRVGAGTVTGFTSYSATGTTAATESAREDAHERLMVILTDSLTSRLFADLGPA
;
A
#
# COMPACT_ATOMS: atom_id res chain seq x y z
N MET A 1 12.77 55.37 -16.88
CA MET A 1 11.82 54.96 -15.83
C MET A 1 11.16 53.60 -16.13
N SER A 2 11.88 52.60 -16.69
CA SER A 2 11.27 51.34 -17.19
C SER A 2 11.72 50.06 -16.45
N LEU A 3 12.73 50.15 -15.57
CA LEU A 3 13.29 48.98 -14.86
C LEU A 3 12.54 48.62 -13.57
N SER A 4 11.83 49.57 -12.95
CA SER A 4 11.12 49.37 -11.68
C SER A 4 9.85 48.52 -11.84
N ASP A 5 9.13 48.66 -12.96
CA ASP A 5 7.92 47.87 -13.24
C ASP A 5 8.22 46.40 -13.58
N ARG A 6 9.36 46.13 -14.25
CA ARG A 6 9.79 44.75 -14.53
C ARG A 6 10.14 43.97 -13.27
N ARG A 7 10.73 44.64 -12.25
CA ARG A 7 11.04 44.01 -10.96
C ARG A 7 9.78 43.65 -10.17
N LYS A 8 8.75 44.51 -10.20
CA LYS A 8 7.45 44.20 -9.57
C LYS A 8 6.74 43.04 -10.27
N PHE A 9 6.80 43.00 -11.60
CA PHE A 9 6.22 41.91 -12.39
C PHE A 9 6.95 40.57 -12.14
N LEU A 10 8.28 40.56 -12.07
CA LEU A 10 9.07 39.38 -11.74
C LEU A 10 8.87 38.90 -10.29
N ALA A 11 8.69 39.82 -9.33
CA ALA A 11 8.38 39.47 -7.95
C ALA A 11 6.97 38.84 -7.81
N LEU A 12 6.00 39.29 -8.61
CA LEU A 12 4.64 38.75 -8.61
C LEU A 12 4.56 37.37 -9.32
N LEU A 13 5.38 37.16 -10.35
CA LEU A 13 5.51 35.87 -11.05
C LEU A 13 6.29 34.82 -10.23
N ALA A 14 7.14 35.26 -9.31
CA ALA A 14 7.89 34.37 -8.41
C ALA A 14 7.08 33.89 -7.19
N ALA A 15 5.94 34.52 -6.89
CA ALA A 15 5.09 34.18 -5.75
C ALA A 15 3.99 33.15 -6.08
N THR A 16 3.66 32.95 -7.35
CA THR A 16 2.61 32.02 -7.79
C THR A 16 2.99 30.53 -7.85
N PRO A 17 4.25 30.06 -7.93
CA PRO A 17 4.50 28.63 -8.07
C PRO A 17 4.37 27.84 -6.76
N LEU A 18 4.22 28.49 -5.59
CA LEU A 18 4.17 27.76 -4.31
C LEU A 18 2.88 26.96 -4.10
N ALA A 19 1.80 27.24 -4.85
CA ALA A 19 0.56 26.48 -4.81
C ALA A 19 0.34 25.58 -6.05
N ALA A 20 1.27 25.59 -7.02
CA ALA A 20 1.05 24.96 -8.33
C ALA A 20 1.00 23.42 -8.28
N CYS A 21 1.51 22.79 -7.22
CA CYS A 21 1.48 21.34 -7.09
C CYS A 21 0.16 20.78 -6.51
N GLY A 22 -0.65 21.61 -5.83
CA GLY A 22 -1.99 21.23 -5.37
C GLY A 22 -2.07 20.02 -4.41
N PHE A 23 -0.96 19.56 -3.83
CA PHE A 23 -0.96 18.41 -2.92
C PHE A 23 -1.55 18.79 -1.56
N THR A 24 -2.64 18.13 -1.18
CA THR A 24 -3.23 18.21 0.15
C THR A 24 -2.66 17.11 1.05
N PRO A 25 -2.25 17.41 2.30
CA PRO A 25 -1.72 16.40 3.21
C PRO A 25 -2.80 15.37 3.57
N VAL A 26 -2.51 14.08 3.37
CA VAL A 26 -3.44 12.97 3.67
C VAL A 26 -3.87 12.98 5.15
N TYR A 27 -2.96 13.31 6.05
CA TYR A 27 -3.20 13.33 7.51
C TYR A 27 -3.51 14.73 8.06
N GLY A 28 -3.70 15.75 7.20
CA GLY A 28 -4.14 17.07 7.62
C GLY A 28 -5.67 17.13 7.80
N PRO A 29 -6.20 18.22 8.38
CA PRO A 29 -7.64 18.42 8.55
C PRO A 29 -8.40 18.28 7.22
N GLY A 30 -9.45 17.44 7.19
CA GLY A 30 -10.23 17.18 5.99
C GLY A 30 -9.55 16.27 4.95
N GLY A 31 -8.36 15.73 5.27
CA GLY A 31 -7.65 14.78 4.42
C GLY A 31 -8.24 13.36 4.44
N ALA A 32 -7.91 12.55 3.44
CA ALA A 32 -8.39 11.17 3.33
C ALA A 32 -8.02 10.28 4.55
N GLY A 33 -6.95 10.62 5.27
CA GLY A 33 -6.53 9.95 6.49
C GLY A 33 -7.58 10.04 7.60
N GLU A 34 -8.20 11.20 7.79
CA GLU A 34 -9.24 11.41 8.81
C GLU A 34 -10.48 10.53 8.55
N ARG A 35 -10.77 10.23 7.29
CA ARG A 35 -11.93 9.40 6.89
C ARG A 35 -11.71 7.90 7.06
N LEU A 36 -10.46 7.42 6.97
CA LEU A 36 -10.13 5.99 6.99
C LEU A 36 -9.55 5.51 8.32
N LEU A 37 -8.80 6.35 9.03
CA LEU A 37 -8.12 5.95 10.25
C LEU A 37 -9.11 5.59 11.35
N ASN A 38 -9.00 4.37 11.87
CA ASN A 38 -9.90 3.75 12.84
C ASN A 38 -11.36 3.66 12.37
N LYS A 39 -11.60 3.64 11.04
CA LYS A 39 -12.93 3.62 10.43
C LYS A 39 -13.16 2.48 9.44
N VAL A 40 -12.15 1.66 9.16
CA VAL A 40 -12.22 0.54 8.21
C VAL A 40 -12.28 -0.78 8.96
N GLU A 41 -13.34 -1.55 8.75
CA GLU A 41 -13.42 -2.94 9.16
C GLU A 41 -12.57 -3.81 8.22
N LEU A 42 -11.63 -4.56 8.81
CA LEU A 42 -10.76 -5.48 8.10
C LEU A 42 -11.32 -6.91 8.18
N PRO A 43 -11.14 -7.73 7.12
CA PRO A 43 -11.66 -9.09 7.12
C PRO A 43 -10.82 -9.99 8.03
N GLU A 44 -11.43 -11.06 8.55
CA GLU A 44 -10.73 -12.06 9.35
C GLU A 44 -9.67 -12.81 8.53
N PRO A 45 -8.46 -13.00 9.05
CA PRO A 45 -7.42 -13.76 8.37
C PRO A 45 -7.71 -15.26 8.38
N ASN A 46 -7.38 -15.95 7.29
CA ASN A 46 -7.59 -17.39 7.09
C ASN A 46 -6.32 -18.21 6.81
N SER A 47 -5.16 -17.54 6.80
CA SER A 47 -3.83 -18.08 6.51
C SER A 47 -2.75 -17.22 7.16
N ARG A 48 -1.51 -17.74 7.29
CA ARG A 48 -0.37 -16.98 7.82
C ARG A 48 -0.14 -15.67 7.07
N ASP A 49 -0.15 -15.71 5.74
CA ASP A 49 0.05 -14.50 4.91
C ASP A 49 -1.08 -13.49 5.10
N SER A 50 -2.34 -13.95 5.11
CA SER A 50 -3.46 -13.04 5.39
C SER A 50 -3.38 -12.43 6.79
N TYR A 51 -2.94 -13.20 7.80
CA TYR A 51 -2.75 -12.69 9.15
C TYR A 51 -1.68 -11.58 9.18
N LEU A 52 -0.54 -11.81 8.53
CA LEU A 52 0.52 -10.81 8.41
C LEU A 52 0.01 -9.55 7.70
N LEU A 53 -0.71 -9.72 6.58
CA LEU A 53 -1.32 -8.60 5.84
C LEU A 53 -2.29 -7.80 6.72
N ILE A 54 -3.21 -8.47 7.41
CA ILE A 54 -4.20 -7.81 8.28
C ILE A 54 -3.50 -7.09 9.44
N ARG A 55 -2.50 -7.70 10.08
CA ARG A 55 -1.72 -7.07 11.14
C ARG A 55 -1.05 -5.78 10.65
N GLU A 56 -0.42 -5.81 9.47
CA GLU A 56 0.22 -4.64 8.87
C GLU A 56 -0.79 -3.55 8.49
N LEU A 57 -1.99 -3.93 8.05
CA LEU A 57 -3.09 -3.01 7.78
C LEU A 57 -3.61 -2.37 9.06
N GLU A 58 -3.80 -3.14 10.13
CA GLU A 58 -4.21 -2.62 11.45
C GLU A 58 -3.21 -1.62 12.02
N GLN A 59 -1.90 -1.82 11.80
CA GLN A 59 -0.87 -0.87 12.23
C GLN A 59 -0.97 0.48 11.52
N ARG A 60 -1.45 0.50 10.27
CA ARG A 60 -1.55 1.71 9.45
C ARG A 60 -2.91 2.38 9.49
N LEU A 61 -3.98 1.59 9.48
CA LEU A 61 -5.38 2.03 9.46
C LEU A 61 -5.99 2.07 10.86
N GLY A 62 -5.39 1.41 11.85
CA GLY A 62 -5.95 1.28 13.19
C GLY A 62 -7.06 0.22 13.28
N ARG A 63 -7.66 0.10 14.47
CA ARG A 63 -8.77 -0.81 14.75
C ARG A 63 -10.03 0.01 15.08
N PRO A 64 -11.11 -0.11 14.29
CA PRO A 64 -12.31 0.68 14.52
C PRO A 64 -13.07 0.21 15.76
N GLY A 65 -13.55 1.16 16.58
CA GLY A 65 -14.62 0.91 17.54
C GLY A 65 -16.01 0.92 16.87
N SER A 66 -16.18 1.74 15.83
CA SER A 66 -17.30 1.71 14.88
C SER A 66 -16.75 1.95 13.47
N ALA A 67 -17.10 1.06 12.53
CA ALA A 67 -16.57 1.07 11.18
C ALA A 67 -17.55 1.72 10.19
N ASP A 68 -17.11 2.77 9.51
CA ASP A 68 -17.88 3.47 8.48
C ASP A 68 -17.68 2.83 7.10
N TYR A 69 -16.59 2.06 6.95
CA TYR A 69 -16.26 1.32 5.74
C TYR A 69 -15.92 -0.13 6.06
N LYS A 70 -16.20 -1.01 5.09
CA LYS A 70 -15.81 -2.41 5.11
C LYS A 70 -14.85 -2.71 3.97
N LEU A 71 -13.73 -3.35 4.30
CA LEU A 71 -12.73 -3.75 3.32
C LEU A 71 -12.82 -5.26 3.07
N THR A 72 -13.04 -5.63 1.82
CA THR A 72 -12.97 -7.03 1.38
C THR A 72 -11.66 -7.26 0.65
N LEU A 73 -10.96 -8.33 1.00
CA LEU A 73 -9.63 -8.65 0.47
C LEU A 73 -9.59 -10.08 -0.07
N LYS A 74 -8.90 -10.25 -1.20
CA LYS A 74 -8.57 -11.56 -1.76
C LYS A 74 -7.09 -11.60 -2.09
N LEU A 75 -6.33 -12.21 -1.19
CA LEU A 75 -4.88 -12.38 -1.31
C LEU A 75 -4.53 -13.67 -2.07
N LYS A 76 -3.58 -13.57 -2.99
CA LYS A 76 -2.91 -14.69 -3.63
C LYS A 76 -1.41 -14.46 -3.61
N ALA A 77 -0.68 -15.34 -2.92
CA ALA A 77 0.78 -15.41 -2.96
C ALA A 77 1.21 -16.71 -3.66
N THR A 78 2.18 -16.61 -4.56
CA THR A 78 2.71 -17.76 -5.31
C THR A 78 4.22 -17.68 -5.43
N GLU A 79 4.89 -18.80 -5.19
CA GLU A 79 6.34 -18.91 -5.37
C GLU A 79 6.69 -19.44 -6.78
N GLY A 80 7.74 -18.88 -7.38
CA GLY A 80 8.28 -19.31 -8.67
C GLY A 80 9.81 -19.38 -8.65
N LYS A 81 10.37 -20.30 -9.45
CA LYS A 81 11.81 -20.46 -9.65
C LYS A 81 12.32 -19.45 -10.68
N GLN A 82 13.45 -18.78 -10.42
CA GLN A 82 13.93 -17.68 -11.29
C GLN A 82 15.37 -17.84 -11.79
N ALA A 83 16.25 -18.56 -11.09
CA ALA A 83 17.60 -18.84 -11.56
C ALA A 83 17.97 -20.31 -11.35
N ILE A 84 18.48 -20.94 -12.41
CA ILE A 84 19.01 -22.31 -12.44
C ILE A 84 20.55 -22.18 -12.46
N SER A 85 21.24 -22.77 -11.48
CA SER A 85 22.71 -22.79 -11.44
C SER A 85 23.29 -23.63 -12.58
N SER A 86 24.59 -23.50 -12.86
CA SER A 86 25.31 -24.35 -13.81
C SER A 86 25.28 -25.85 -13.45
N ASP A 87 25.02 -26.16 -12.17
CA ASP A 87 24.79 -27.50 -11.63
C ASP A 87 23.30 -27.89 -11.56
N ASP A 88 22.40 -27.16 -12.24
CA ASP A 88 20.94 -27.37 -12.26
C ASP A 88 20.22 -27.17 -10.90
N VAL A 89 20.89 -26.57 -9.91
CA VAL A 89 20.29 -26.23 -8.61
C VAL A 89 19.60 -24.86 -8.69
N THR A 90 18.29 -24.80 -8.40
CA THR A 90 17.58 -23.52 -8.26
C THR A 90 17.96 -22.85 -6.95
N THR A 91 18.78 -21.80 -7.01
CA THR A 91 19.28 -21.10 -5.81
C THR A 91 18.49 -19.83 -5.46
N ARG A 92 17.58 -19.38 -6.33
CA ARG A 92 16.77 -18.16 -6.12
C ARG A 92 15.30 -18.36 -6.50
N PHE A 93 14.44 -17.93 -5.59
CA PHE A 93 13.00 -18.00 -5.69
C PHE A 93 12.40 -16.59 -5.65
N HIS A 94 11.29 -16.40 -6.35
CA HIS A 94 10.51 -15.17 -6.32
C HIS A 94 9.15 -15.48 -5.73
N VAL A 95 8.68 -14.62 -4.83
CA VAL A 95 7.34 -14.68 -4.27
C VAL A 95 6.54 -13.56 -4.92
N LEU A 96 5.51 -13.92 -5.67
CA LEU A 96 4.61 -12.98 -6.35
C LEU A 96 3.34 -12.85 -5.51
N GLY A 97 2.95 -11.61 -5.22
CA GLY A 97 1.73 -11.28 -4.50
C GLY A 97 0.74 -10.53 -5.38
N ARG A 98 -0.53 -10.94 -5.31
CA ARG A 98 -1.67 -10.21 -5.84
C ARG A 98 -2.70 -10.06 -4.74
N LEU A 99 -3.19 -8.85 -4.54
CA LEU A 99 -4.24 -8.53 -3.58
C LEU A 99 -5.34 -7.76 -4.31
N ASP A 100 -6.47 -8.42 -4.49
CA ASP A 100 -7.69 -7.78 -4.97
C ASP A 100 -8.45 -7.20 -3.77
N TYR A 101 -8.96 -5.98 -3.89
CA TYR A 101 -9.65 -5.29 -2.81
C TYR A 101 -10.95 -4.62 -3.28
N VAL A 102 -11.91 -4.52 -2.37
CA VAL A 102 -13.14 -3.74 -2.52
C VAL A 102 -13.42 -3.02 -1.20
N LEU A 103 -13.61 -1.70 -1.28
CA LEU A 103 -14.02 -0.85 -0.17
C LEU A 103 -15.49 -0.47 -0.33
N THR A 104 -16.32 -0.81 0.64
CA THR A 104 -17.75 -0.43 0.68
C THR A 104 -18.05 0.46 1.89
N ARG A 105 -19.07 1.30 1.79
CA ARG A 105 -19.61 2.04 2.95
C ARG A 105 -20.58 1.14 3.72
N THR A 106 -20.49 1.14 5.05
CA THR A 106 -21.33 0.27 5.91
C THR A 106 -22.81 0.70 5.96
N GLU A 107 -23.10 1.99 5.72
CA GLU A 107 -24.45 2.55 5.78
C GLU A 107 -25.39 1.99 4.71
N ASP A 108 -24.90 1.83 3.48
CA ASP A 108 -25.70 1.52 2.29
C ASP A 108 -25.09 0.45 1.37
N ASP A 109 -24.02 -0.21 1.82
CA ASP A 109 -23.22 -1.16 1.04
C ASP A 109 -22.71 -0.63 -0.31
N SER A 110 -22.65 0.70 -0.49
CA SER A 110 -22.18 1.31 -1.73
C SER A 110 -20.68 1.10 -1.91
N ARG A 111 -20.27 0.73 -3.13
CA ARG A 111 -18.85 0.55 -3.48
C ARG A 111 -18.17 1.90 -3.65
N VAL A 112 -17.20 2.18 -2.78
CA VAL A 112 -16.41 3.41 -2.78
C VAL A 112 -15.13 3.26 -3.60
N GLY A 113 -14.51 2.08 -3.54
CA GLY A 113 -13.27 1.79 -4.26
C GLY A 113 -13.12 0.30 -4.55
N ALA A 114 -12.41 -0.04 -5.61
CA ALA A 114 -12.03 -1.42 -5.90
C ALA A 114 -10.82 -1.43 -6.84
N GLY A 115 -10.02 -2.48 -6.74
CA GLY A 115 -8.88 -2.65 -7.62
C GLY A 115 -8.01 -3.82 -7.23
N THR A 116 -6.80 -3.80 -7.77
CA THR A 116 -5.78 -4.81 -7.52
C THR A 116 -4.47 -4.11 -7.23
N VAL A 117 -3.77 -4.57 -6.20
CA VAL A 117 -2.36 -4.25 -5.99
C VAL A 117 -1.52 -5.51 -6.12
N THR A 118 -0.32 -5.37 -6.68
CA THR A 118 0.60 -6.48 -6.90
C THR A 118 1.98 -6.12 -6.36
N GLY A 119 2.72 -7.10 -5.89
CA GLY A 119 4.07 -6.93 -5.38
C GLY A 119 4.88 -8.20 -5.61
N PHE A 120 6.19 -8.09 -5.45
CA PHE A 120 7.04 -9.27 -5.45
C PHE A 120 8.22 -9.10 -4.50
N THR A 121 8.70 -10.23 -3.99
CA THR A 121 9.95 -10.33 -3.26
C THR A 121 10.76 -11.50 -3.82
N SER A 122 11.99 -11.66 -3.35
CA SER A 122 12.83 -12.79 -3.70
C SER A 122 13.63 -13.23 -2.48
N TYR A 123 13.96 -14.51 -2.43
CA TYR A 123 14.89 -15.08 -1.47
C TYR A 123 15.82 -16.11 -2.13
N SER A 124 16.96 -16.35 -1.49
CA SER A 124 17.92 -17.36 -1.92
C SER A 124 17.78 -18.61 -1.06
N ALA A 125 17.80 -19.78 -1.69
CA ALA A 125 17.79 -21.09 -1.03
C ALA A 125 19.22 -21.64 -0.88
N THR A 126 20.17 -20.78 -0.54
CA THR A 126 21.58 -21.15 -0.34
C THR A 126 21.83 -21.45 1.14
N GLY A 127 22.47 -22.57 1.44
CA GLY A 127 22.80 -22.97 2.81
C GLY A 127 22.01 -24.18 3.29
N THR A 128 21.55 -24.16 4.54
CA THR A 128 20.77 -25.25 5.14
C THR A 128 19.29 -25.15 4.80
N THR A 129 18.55 -26.24 5.03
CA THR A 129 17.08 -26.25 4.91
C THR A 129 16.42 -25.23 5.84
N ALA A 130 16.90 -25.12 7.08
CA ALA A 130 16.42 -24.13 8.04
C ALA A 130 16.68 -22.68 7.58
N ALA A 131 17.87 -22.40 7.03
CA ALA A 131 18.18 -21.08 6.47
C ALA A 131 17.26 -20.74 5.28
N THR A 132 16.96 -21.73 4.44
CA THR A 132 16.03 -21.56 3.31
C THR A 132 14.61 -21.27 3.78
N GLU A 133 14.13 -21.97 4.82
CA GLU A 133 12.80 -21.74 5.39
C GLU A 133 12.68 -20.34 5.97
N SER A 134 13.66 -19.91 6.78
CA SER A 134 13.68 -18.57 7.36
C SER A 134 13.72 -17.48 6.27
N ALA A 135 14.49 -17.69 5.21
CA ALA A 135 14.55 -16.74 4.09
C ALA A 135 13.23 -16.68 3.30
N ARG A 136 12.50 -17.80 3.20
CA ARG A 136 11.16 -17.83 2.60
C ARG A 136 10.16 -17.06 3.45
N GLU A 137 10.14 -17.30 4.76
CA GLU A 137 9.24 -16.61 5.70
C GLU A 137 9.47 -15.09 5.68
N ASP A 138 10.72 -14.63 5.68
CA ASP A 138 11.08 -13.21 5.53
C ASP A 138 10.54 -12.63 4.21
N ALA A 139 10.70 -13.36 3.09
CA ALA A 139 10.22 -12.88 1.80
C ALA A 139 8.69 -12.73 1.76
N HIS A 140 7.95 -13.63 2.42
CA HIS A 140 6.50 -13.51 2.58
C HIS A 140 6.11 -12.32 3.47
N GLU A 141 6.80 -12.11 4.58
CA GLU A 141 6.56 -10.98 5.47
C GLU A 141 6.80 -9.63 4.76
N ARG A 142 7.93 -9.50 4.06
CA ARG A 142 8.22 -8.30 3.25
C ARG A 142 7.21 -8.11 2.12
N LEU A 143 6.71 -9.19 1.51
CA LEU A 143 5.68 -9.10 0.48
C LEU A 143 4.38 -8.52 1.07
N MET A 144 3.98 -8.94 2.26
CA MET A 144 2.78 -8.39 2.92
C MET A 144 2.93 -6.90 3.22
N VAL A 145 4.10 -6.45 3.68
CA VAL A 145 4.40 -5.02 3.87
C VAL A 145 4.23 -4.24 2.56
N ILE A 146 4.81 -4.73 1.45
CA ILE A 146 4.70 -4.08 0.14
C ILE A 146 3.25 -3.98 -0.35
N LEU A 147 2.49 -5.07 -0.22
CA LEU A 147 1.08 -5.11 -0.62
C LEU A 147 0.24 -4.15 0.24
N THR A 148 0.49 -4.12 1.54
CA THR A 148 -0.17 -3.20 2.47
C THR A 148 0.12 -1.75 2.13
N ASP A 149 1.37 -1.36 1.92
CA ASP A 149 1.73 0.02 1.57
C ASP A 149 1.06 0.45 0.26
N SER A 150 1.04 -0.44 -0.73
CA SER A 150 0.38 -0.19 -2.02
C SER A 150 -1.13 -0.03 -1.87
N LEU A 151 -1.76 -0.89 -1.06
CA LEU A 151 -3.19 -0.83 -0.79
C LEU A 151 -3.56 0.44 -0.03
N THR A 152 -2.87 0.76 1.07
CA THR A 152 -3.12 1.97 1.86
C THR A 152 -2.98 3.23 1.01
N SER A 153 -1.94 3.32 0.18
CA SER A 153 -1.76 4.43 -0.76
C SER A 153 -2.94 4.55 -1.72
N ARG A 154 -3.44 3.42 -2.22
CA ARG A 154 -4.56 3.37 -3.15
C ARG A 154 -5.89 3.76 -2.48
N LEU A 155 -6.13 3.30 -1.24
CA LEU A 155 -7.33 3.66 -0.49
C LEU A 155 -7.41 5.16 -0.21
N PHE A 156 -6.27 5.81 0.12
CA PHE A 156 -6.22 7.27 0.27
C PHE A 156 -6.47 8.00 -1.05
N ALA A 157 -6.01 7.45 -2.17
CA ALA A 157 -6.25 8.02 -3.49
C ALA A 157 -7.72 7.87 -3.96
N ASP A 158 -8.34 6.72 -3.69
CA ASP A 158 -9.74 6.45 -4.07
C ASP A 158 -10.73 7.35 -3.30
N LEU A 159 -10.36 7.84 -2.10
CA LEU A 159 -11.24 8.66 -1.25
C LEU A 159 -11.10 10.18 -1.40
N GLY A 160 -10.01 10.67 -2.01
CA GLY A 160 -9.76 12.10 -2.28
C GLY A 160 -9.82 13.04 -1.06
N PRO A 161 -9.36 14.29 -1.19
CA PRO A 161 -9.74 15.35 -0.26
C PRO A 161 -11.25 15.64 -0.38
N ALA A 162 -11.89 15.99 0.74
CA ALA A 162 -13.30 16.38 0.78
C ALA A 162 -13.56 17.71 0.02
#